data_AF-A0A357UZS1-F1
#
_entry.id   AF-A0A357UZS1-F1
#
_cell.length_a   1.000
_cell.length_b   1.000
_cell.length_c   1.000
_cell.angle_alpha   90.00
_cell.angle_beta   90.00
_cell.angle_gamma   90.00
#
_symmetry.space_group_name_H-M   'P 1'
#
loop_
_entity.id
_entity.type
_entity.pdbx_description
1 polymer ?
#
loop_
_entity_poly.entity_id
_entity_poly.type
_entity_poly.pdbx_seq_one_letter_code
_entity_poly.pdbx_strand_id
1 'polypeptide(L)' 'MDPQFLARGMRLDMPHPKTGSKPVSMVASPLKFSKSQVDYRMAPPVLGQHSEEVLGEVLGLSPDEVAGLRDRGVI' A
#
# COMPACT_ATOMS: atom_id res chain seq x y z
N MET A 1 9.90 19.31 -14.76
CA MET A 1 9.54 19.08 -13.35
C MET A 1 10.20 20.18 -12.54
N ASP A 2 9.50 20.76 -11.56
CA ASP A 2 9.99 21.93 -10.82
C ASP A 2 11.32 21.64 -10.06
N PRO A 3 12.31 22.57 -10.03
CA PRO A 3 13.59 22.32 -9.36
C PRO A 3 13.48 22.01 -7.87
N GLN A 4 12.55 22.64 -7.14
CA GLN A 4 12.34 22.36 -5.72
C GLN A 4 11.72 20.98 -5.50
N PHE A 5 10.86 20.54 -6.42
CA PHE A 5 10.29 19.20 -6.40
C PHE A 5 11.39 18.12 -6.51
N LEU A 6 12.34 18.30 -7.42
CA LEU A 6 13.47 17.39 -7.58
C LEU A 6 14.46 17.48 -6.42
N ALA A 7 14.83 18.69 -5.99
CA ALA A 7 15.79 18.91 -4.92
C ALA A 7 15.34 18.31 -3.57
N ARG A 8 14.01 18.18 -3.37
CA ARG A 8 13.43 17.60 -2.15
C ARG A 8 13.08 16.12 -2.26
N GLY A 9 13.38 15.49 -3.39
CA GLY A 9 13.08 14.08 -3.64
C GLY A 9 11.58 13.80 -3.57
N MET A 10 10.76 14.67 -4.20
CA MET A 10 9.30 14.59 -4.11
C MET A 10 8.70 13.54 -5.04
N ARG A 11 9.45 13.03 -6.02
CA ARG A 11 9.03 11.91 -6.87
C ARG A 11 9.44 10.59 -6.21
N LEU A 12 8.47 9.73 -5.96
CA LEU A 12 8.68 8.36 -5.49
C LEU A 12 8.09 7.40 -6.53
N ASP A 13 8.90 6.47 -7.01
CA ASP A 13 8.46 5.42 -7.93
C ASP A 13 8.56 4.07 -7.22
N MET A 14 7.48 3.28 -7.23
CA MET A 14 7.43 1.96 -6.59
C MET A 14 6.85 0.88 -7.52
N PRO A 15 7.33 -0.36 -7.48
CA PRO A 15 6.66 -1.49 -8.16
C PRO A 15 5.24 -1.66 -7.61
N HIS A 16 4.26 -1.89 -8.49
CA HIS A 16 2.88 -2.10 -8.06
C HIS A 16 2.21 -3.24 -8.87
N PRO A 17 1.48 -4.17 -8.23
CA PRO A 17 0.93 -5.36 -8.90
C PRO A 17 0.02 -5.07 -10.11
N LYS A 18 -0.67 -3.93 -10.13
CA LYS A 18 -1.59 -3.54 -11.22
C LYS A 18 -0.95 -2.71 -12.34
N THR A 19 0.32 -2.31 -12.22
CA THR A 19 0.98 -1.43 -13.20
C THR A 19 1.93 -2.18 -14.14
N GLY A 20 2.00 -3.51 -14.02
CA GLY A 20 2.88 -4.36 -14.84
C GLY A 20 4.34 -4.00 -14.61
N SER A 21 5.10 -3.82 -15.69
CA SER A 21 6.52 -3.44 -15.62
C SER A 21 6.76 -1.96 -15.31
N LYS A 22 5.70 -1.12 -15.31
CA LYS A 22 5.83 0.30 -14.99
C LYS A 22 5.69 0.50 -13.47
N PRO A 23 6.50 1.36 -12.85
CA PRO A 23 6.26 1.74 -11.46
C PRO A 23 5.02 2.64 -11.34
N VAL A 24 4.40 2.66 -10.17
CA VAL A 24 3.48 3.73 -9.79
C VAL A 24 4.28 4.94 -9.32
N SER A 25 3.97 6.11 -9.87
CA SER A 25 4.57 7.37 -9.45
C SER A 25 3.71 8.06 -8.40
N MET A 26 4.32 8.38 -7.27
CA MET A 26 3.69 9.02 -6.12
C MET A 26 4.44 10.28 -5.71
N VAL A 27 3.76 11.13 -4.94
CA VAL A 27 4.36 12.30 -4.31
C VAL A 27 4.80 11.93 -2.91
N ALA A 28 6.09 12.08 -2.62
CA ALA A 28 6.62 11.87 -1.28
C ALA A 28 6.12 12.95 -0.30
N SER A 29 6.11 12.64 0.98
CA SER A 29 5.84 13.59 2.06
C SER A 29 6.78 14.81 1.97
N PRO A 30 6.23 16.04 2.06
CA PRO A 30 7.02 17.25 2.06
C PRO A 30 7.77 17.46 3.39
N LEU A 31 7.33 16.78 4.46
CA LEU A 31 7.91 16.85 5.80
C LEU A 31 9.16 15.96 5.89
N LYS A 32 10.28 16.55 6.31
CA LYS A 32 11.56 15.86 6.50
C LYS A 32 11.92 15.87 7.98
N PHE A 33 11.70 14.75 8.66
CA PHE A 33 11.97 14.60 10.09
C PHE A 33 13.37 14.06 10.32
N SER A 34 14.22 14.80 11.01
CA SER A 34 15.63 14.43 11.21
C SER A 34 15.84 13.13 12.00
N LYS A 35 14.95 12.79 12.94
CA LYS A 35 15.04 11.61 13.81
C LYS A 35 14.13 10.44 13.41
N SER A 36 13.09 10.70 12.63
CA SER A 36 12.04 9.73 12.29
C SER A 36 11.68 9.87 10.81
N GLN A 37 12.63 9.53 9.95
CA GLN A 37 12.45 9.65 8.50
C GLN A 37 11.18 8.90 8.05
N VAL A 38 10.46 9.48 7.10
CA VAL A 38 9.28 8.83 6.51
C VAL A 38 9.75 7.66 5.65
N ASP A 39 9.20 6.49 5.93
CA ASP A 39 9.51 5.25 5.22
C ASP A 39 8.34 4.83 4.31
N TYR A 40 8.65 4.46 3.07
CA TYR A 40 7.69 4.04 2.05
C TYR A 40 7.89 2.57 1.73
N ARG A 41 7.31 1.71 2.58
CA ARG A 41 7.58 0.27 2.56
C ARG A 41 6.80 -0.49 1.48
N MET A 42 5.59 -0.04 1.20
CA MET A 42 4.66 -0.74 0.30
C MET A 42 4.01 0.25 -0.65
N ALA A 43 3.81 -0.18 -1.89
CA ALA A 43 2.96 0.55 -2.82
C ALA A 43 1.50 0.55 -2.30
N PRO A 44 0.64 1.44 -2.80
CA PRO A 44 -0.78 1.45 -2.44
C PRO A 44 -1.39 0.06 -2.60
N PRO A 45 -2.21 -0.42 -1.64
CA PRO A 45 -2.78 -1.76 -1.74
C PRO A 45 -3.79 -1.83 -2.88
N VAL A 46 -3.87 -3.00 -3.52
CA VAL A 46 -5.00 -3.30 -4.40
C VAL A 46 -6.27 -3.52 -3.60
N LEU A 47 -7.43 -3.45 -4.27
CA LEU A 47 -8.71 -3.80 -3.65
C LEU A 47 -8.63 -5.21 -3.05
N GLY A 48 -8.91 -5.31 -1.74
CA GLY A 48 -8.93 -6.56 -1.00
C GLY A 48 -7.56 -7.16 -0.63
N GLN A 49 -6.44 -6.48 -0.88
CA GLN A 49 -5.09 -7.05 -0.70
C GLN A 49 -4.82 -7.64 0.69
N HIS A 50 -5.37 -7.03 1.74
CA HIS A 50 -5.16 -7.45 3.13
C HIS A 50 -6.46 -7.91 3.81
N SER A 51 -7.53 -8.20 3.05
CA SER A 51 -8.83 -8.57 3.65
C SER A 51 -8.70 -9.83 4.52
N GLU A 52 -8.07 -10.88 4.00
CA GLU A 52 -7.92 -12.15 4.74
C GLU A 52 -7.01 -11.99 5.97
N GLU A 53 -5.91 -11.25 5.84
CA GLU A 53 -5.00 -10.93 6.95
C GLU A 53 -5.75 -10.20 8.08
N VAL A 54 -6.51 -9.15 7.77
CA VAL A 54 -7.23 -8.39 8.79
C VAL A 54 -8.37 -9.23 9.40
N LEU A 55 -9.12 -9.97 8.60
CA LEU A 55 -10.20 -10.82 9.11
C LEU A 55 -9.66 -11.93 10.03
N GLY A 56 -8.51 -12.52 9.69
CA GLY A 56 -7.87 -13.54 10.52
C GLY A 56 -7.19 -12.97 11.76
N GLU A 57 -6.30 -11.99 11.59
CA GLU A 57 -5.44 -11.50 12.68
C GLU A 57 -6.17 -10.53 13.62
N VAL A 58 -7.05 -9.67 13.08
CA VAL A 58 -7.74 -8.64 13.88
C VAL A 58 -9.09 -9.12 14.39
N LEU A 59 -9.86 -9.82 13.55
CA LEU A 59 -11.18 -10.34 13.95
C LEU A 59 -11.15 -11.79 14.43
N GLY A 60 -10.03 -12.50 14.30
CA GLY A 60 -9.89 -13.87 14.79
C GLY A 60 -10.67 -14.91 14.00
N LEU A 61 -11.09 -14.59 12.77
CA LEU A 61 -11.83 -15.54 11.94
C LEU A 61 -10.92 -16.68 11.48
N SER A 62 -11.45 -17.89 11.55
CA SER A 62 -10.79 -19.07 10.99
C SER A 62 -10.73 -19.00 9.45
N PRO A 63 -9.80 -19.74 8.82
CA PRO A 63 -9.74 -19.83 7.35
C PRO A 63 -11.08 -20.26 6.71
N ASP A 64 -11.82 -21.16 7.37
CA ASP A 64 -13.12 -21.64 6.88
C ASP A 64 -14.21 -20.56 6.92
N GLU A 65 -14.22 -19.72 7.97
CA GLU A 65 -15.15 -18.59 8.07
C GLU A 65 -14.86 -17.52 7.01
N VAL A 66 -13.60 -17.21 6.76
CA VAL A 66 -13.17 -16.27 5.71
C VAL A 66 -13.53 -16.79 4.33
N ALA A 67 -13.30 -18.09 4.06
CA ALA A 67 -13.73 -18.73 2.82
C ALA A 67 -15.25 -18.62 2.62
N GLY A 68 -16.04 -18.85 3.67
CA GLY A 68 -17.50 -18.70 3.63
C GLY A 68 -18.00 -17.27 3.40
N LEU A 69 -17.21 -16.24 3.73
CA LEU A 69 -17.51 -14.85 3.37
C LEU A 69 -17.28 -14.60 1.88
N ARG A 70 -16.18 -15.15 1.34
CA ARG A 70 -15.80 -15.04 -0.06
C ARG A 70 -16.79 -15.74 -0.98
N ASP A 71 -17.21 -16.95 -0.63
CA ASP A 71 -18.18 -17.73 -1.41
C ASP A 71 -19.55 -17.04 -1.51
N ARG A 72 -19.90 -16.25 -0.48
CA ARG A 72 -21.13 -15.44 -0.46
C ARG A 72 -20.98 -14.07 -1.16
N GLY A 73 -19.80 -13.73 -1.66
CA GLY A 73 -19.50 -12.44 -2.28
C GLY A 73 -19.55 -11.26 -1.32
N VAL A 74 -19.34 -11.50 -0.01
CA VAL A 74 -19.26 -10.43 1.01
C VAL A 74 -17.90 -9.73 0.94
N ILE A 75 -16.86 -10.46 0.56
CA ILE A 75 -15.48 -9.99 0.39
C ILE A 75 -14.89 -10.44 -0.94
#